data_AF-A0A357IEE4-F1
#
_entry.id   AF-A0A357IEE4-F1
#
_cell.length_a   1.000
_cell.length_b   1.000
_cell.length_c   1.000
_cell.angle_alpha   90.00
_cell.angle_beta   90.00
_cell.angle_gamma   90.00
#
_symmetry.space_group_name_H-M   'P 1'
#
loop_
_entity.id
_entity.type
_entity.pdbx_description
1 polymer ?
#
loop_
_entity_poly.entity_id
_entity_poly.type
_entity_poly.pdbx_seq_one_letter_code
_entity_poly.pdbx_strand_id
1 'polypeptide(L)'
;MQLLCFVWVFSIAGMAQAQSLSEGETVSAAFAQWDGVFSDVEQYLDTAAFSDDSSEALNDQLSAIRAQALEQRERVQHQIDLTQKLLDALGSRPEDGQAPESEAIAQRRAGYELRISQYREQLAQIELALVRVDELTGGLSELRTGTIVQELFSRYPLPLSGDTLLHALKEAVSHIHALLAAPVQWYSEMEPQRREQLRLWPTFVVGIFSIALGIFFRALILERYGRNPDTESPSPTLKVSAAIAEGVARGLVPLLAFVGLALWVAQHVLPLDGLFGDMLRSGFWAGVYFITFSTLAMAVLSPDKPVWRLTHISPVAARIIGYASMLLIAVIAIDDLIVESTRALAPTPSMQSVYLSIVVLIKASLIIVIALDRWWNPDEESP
;
A
#
# COMPACT_ATOMS: atom_id res chain seq x y z
N MET A 1 14.93 -67.43 19.85
CA MET A 1 15.58 -66.10 19.76
C MET A 1 15.63 -65.67 18.28
N GLN A 2 14.46 -65.60 17.63
CA GLN A 2 14.28 -65.52 16.16
C GLN A 2 13.22 -64.47 15.75
N LEU A 3 12.93 -63.47 16.59
CA LEU A 3 11.79 -62.55 16.38
C LEU A 3 12.16 -61.06 16.29
N LEU A 4 13.46 -60.71 16.21
CA LEU A 4 13.89 -59.30 16.20
C LEU A 4 14.51 -58.79 14.88
N CYS A 5 14.64 -59.63 13.85
CA CYS A 5 15.27 -59.22 12.59
C CYS A 5 14.29 -58.87 11.45
N PHE A 6 12.97 -59.03 11.63
CA PHE A 6 12.00 -58.82 10.54
C PHE A 6 11.30 -57.45 10.52
N VAL A 7 11.52 -56.59 11.53
CA VAL A 7 10.83 -55.29 11.64
C VAL A 7 11.65 -54.13 11.05
N TRP A 8 12.94 -54.33 10.74
CA TRP A 8 13.82 -53.23 10.31
C TRP A 8 14.00 -53.08 8.79
N VAL A 9 13.42 -53.96 7.97
CA VAL A 9 13.57 -53.88 6.50
C VAL A 9 12.36 -53.24 5.80
N PHE A 10 11.21 -53.09 6.49
CA PHE A 10 10.00 -52.52 5.89
C PHE A 10 9.83 -51.00 6.07
N SER A 11 10.64 -50.35 6.92
CA SER A 11 10.48 -48.90 7.20
C SER A 11 11.25 -47.97 6.26
N ILE A 12 12.18 -48.47 5.43
CA ILE A 12 12.97 -47.60 4.53
C ILE A 12 12.25 -47.37 3.18
N ALA A 13 11.36 -48.28 2.76
CA ALA A 13 10.58 -48.10 1.53
C ALA A 13 9.38 -47.14 1.72
N GLY A 14 8.81 -47.05 2.93
CA GLY A 14 7.64 -46.22 3.22
C GLY A 14 7.95 -44.73 3.40
N MET A 15 9.16 -44.37 3.86
CA MET A 15 9.54 -42.95 4.05
C MET A 15 9.88 -42.25 2.72
N ALA A 16 10.37 -42.98 1.72
CA ALA A 16 10.67 -42.41 0.40
C ALA A 16 9.40 -42.07 -0.42
N GLN A 17 8.31 -42.82 -0.23
CA GLN A 17 7.02 -42.56 -0.90
C GLN A 17 6.18 -41.49 -0.18
N ALA A 18 6.31 -41.37 1.14
CA ALA A 18 5.61 -40.32 1.89
C ALA A 18 6.16 -38.91 1.58
N GLN A 19 7.47 -38.79 1.33
CA GLN A 19 8.11 -37.51 1.04
C GLN A 19 7.82 -37.01 -0.40
N SER A 20 7.68 -37.93 -1.37
CA SER A 20 7.29 -37.58 -2.75
C SER A 20 5.83 -37.17 -2.88
N LEU A 21 4.94 -37.73 -2.05
CA LEU A 21 3.52 -37.37 -2.06
C LEU A 21 3.28 -35.96 -1.50
N SER A 22 3.98 -35.57 -0.42
CA SER A 22 3.84 -34.22 0.15
C SER A 22 4.44 -33.13 -0.74
N GLU A 23 5.56 -33.41 -1.41
CA GLU A 23 6.25 -32.41 -2.25
C GLU A 23 5.45 -32.13 -3.54
N GLY A 24 4.87 -33.16 -4.17
CA GLY A 24 3.96 -33.00 -5.31
C GLY A 24 2.67 -32.24 -4.99
N GLU A 25 2.11 -32.43 -3.78
CA GLU A 25 0.93 -31.69 -3.31
C GLU A 25 1.24 -30.19 -3.12
N THR A 26 2.40 -29.87 -2.53
CA THR A 26 2.80 -28.46 -2.33
C THR A 26 3.08 -27.71 -3.64
N VAL A 27 3.63 -28.39 -4.64
CA VAL A 27 3.91 -27.81 -5.95
C VAL A 27 2.61 -27.57 -6.74
N SER A 28 1.69 -28.53 -6.71
CA SER A 28 0.35 -28.38 -7.32
C SER A 28 -0.44 -27.21 -6.71
N ALA A 29 -0.38 -27.06 -5.38
CA ALA A 29 -1.03 -25.95 -4.69
C ALA A 29 -0.43 -24.58 -5.07
N ALA A 30 0.89 -24.50 -5.29
CA ALA A 30 1.55 -23.27 -5.73
C ALA A 30 1.10 -22.87 -7.14
N PHE A 31 1.01 -23.82 -8.08
CA PHE A 31 0.52 -23.54 -9.43
C PHE A 31 -0.94 -23.08 -9.44
N ALA A 32 -1.81 -23.71 -8.64
CA ALA A 32 -3.21 -23.29 -8.50
C ALA A 32 -3.31 -21.85 -7.95
N GLN A 33 -2.43 -21.48 -7.03
CA GLN A 33 -2.36 -20.10 -6.52
C GLN A 33 -1.91 -19.11 -7.62
N TRP A 34 -0.90 -19.48 -8.42
CA TRP A 34 -0.43 -18.63 -9.52
C TRP A 34 -1.52 -18.43 -10.58
N ASP A 35 -2.24 -19.49 -10.94
CA ASP A 35 -3.36 -19.41 -11.90
C ASP A 35 -4.48 -18.49 -11.40
N GLY A 36 -4.76 -18.46 -10.10
CA GLY A 36 -5.70 -17.51 -9.50
C GLY A 36 -5.28 -16.06 -9.76
N VAL A 37 -4.02 -15.73 -9.47
CA VAL A 37 -3.48 -14.38 -9.72
C VAL A 37 -3.48 -14.04 -11.21
N PHE A 38 -3.13 -14.99 -12.08
CA PHE A 38 -3.18 -14.75 -13.53
C PHE A 38 -4.59 -14.43 -14.00
N SER A 39 -5.59 -15.17 -13.52
CA SER A 39 -7.00 -14.89 -13.82
C SER A 39 -7.44 -13.52 -13.33
N ASP A 40 -6.99 -13.09 -12.15
CA ASP A 40 -7.32 -11.77 -11.60
C ASP A 40 -6.72 -10.64 -12.46
N VAL A 41 -5.47 -10.81 -12.93
CA VAL A 41 -4.83 -9.84 -13.82
C VAL A 41 -5.50 -9.81 -15.20
N GLU A 42 -5.84 -10.98 -15.77
CA GLU A 42 -6.56 -11.07 -17.05
C GLU A 42 -7.90 -10.35 -16.98
N GLN A 43 -8.68 -10.61 -15.92
CA GLN A 43 -9.95 -9.92 -15.70
C GLN A 43 -9.77 -8.41 -15.56
N TYR A 44 -8.72 -7.98 -14.85
CA TYR A 44 -8.41 -6.55 -14.71
C TYR A 44 -8.08 -5.92 -16.07
N LEU A 45 -7.24 -6.55 -16.89
CA LEU A 45 -6.91 -6.09 -18.24
C LEU A 45 -8.14 -6.02 -19.15
N ASP A 46 -9.04 -7.01 -19.07
CA ASP A 46 -10.28 -7.06 -19.86
C ASP A 46 -11.26 -5.93 -19.52
N THR A 47 -11.34 -5.54 -18.24
CA THR A 47 -12.21 -4.42 -17.85
C THR A 47 -11.73 -3.06 -18.35
N ALA A 48 -10.44 -2.93 -18.68
CA ALA A 48 -9.77 -1.69 -19.07
C ALA A 48 -9.97 -0.52 -18.06
N ALA A 49 -10.40 -0.82 -16.84
CA ALA A 49 -10.61 0.17 -15.78
C ALA A 49 -9.30 0.40 -15.04
N PHE A 50 -8.44 1.25 -15.61
CA PHE A 50 -7.14 1.54 -15.01
C PHE A 50 -7.30 2.21 -13.64
N SER A 51 -6.52 1.73 -12.68
CA SER A 51 -6.38 2.23 -11.32
C SER A 51 -4.94 2.00 -10.91
N ASP A 52 -4.25 3.06 -10.52
CA ASP A 52 -2.81 3.00 -10.25
C ASP A 52 -2.49 2.03 -9.11
N ASP A 53 -3.27 2.08 -8.03
CA ASP A 53 -3.11 1.22 -6.85
C ASP A 53 -3.36 -0.26 -7.17
N SER A 54 -4.39 -0.54 -7.99
CA SER A 54 -4.70 -1.92 -8.40
C SER A 54 -3.64 -2.48 -9.33
N SER A 55 -3.17 -1.67 -10.28
CA SER A 55 -2.12 -2.07 -11.23
C SER A 55 -0.79 -2.32 -10.52
N GLU A 56 -0.43 -1.50 -9.52
CA GLU A 56 0.78 -1.70 -8.71
C GLU A 56 0.67 -2.97 -7.86
N ALA A 57 -0.45 -3.17 -7.16
CA ALA A 57 -0.67 -4.37 -6.36
C ALA A 57 -0.59 -5.67 -7.19
N LEU A 58 -1.15 -5.67 -8.41
CA LEU A 58 -1.07 -6.81 -9.33
C LEU A 58 0.36 -7.02 -9.85
N ASN A 59 1.10 -5.95 -10.16
CA ASN A 59 2.51 -6.05 -10.54
C ASN A 59 3.38 -6.62 -9.41
N ASP A 60 3.11 -6.26 -8.16
CA ASP A 60 3.81 -6.80 -7.00
C ASP A 60 3.56 -8.31 -6.86
N GLN A 61 2.31 -8.75 -7.06
CA GLN A 61 1.96 -10.17 -7.04
C GLN A 61 2.66 -10.94 -8.18
N LEU A 62 2.64 -10.42 -9.41
CA LEU A 62 3.35 -11.00 -10.55
C LEU A 62 4.87 -11.07 -10.31
N SER A 63 5.44 -10.04 -9.69
CA SER A 63 6.86 -10.00 -9.34
C SER A 63 7.22 -11.04 -8.28
N ALA A 64 6.34 -11.23 -7.28
CA ALA A 64 6.50 -12.30 -6.29
C ALA A 64 6.42 -13.69 -6.93
N ILE A 65 5.48 -13.92 -7.84
CA ILE A 65 5.36 -15.18 -8.59
C ILE A 65 6.62 -15.41 -9.43
N ARG A 66 7.13 -14.40 -10.13
CA ARG A 66 8.39 -14.51 -10.90
C ARG A 66 9.54 -14.97 -10.01
N ALA A 67 9.71 -14.35 -8.84
CA ALA A 67 10.77 -14.70 -7.91
C ALA A 67 10.65 -16.16 -7.43
N GLN A 68 9.44 -16.59 -7.05
CA GLN A 68 9.17 -17.97 -6.64
C GLN A 68 9.42 -18.96 -7.79
N ALA A 69 8.94 -18.66 -8.99
CA ALA A 69 9.12 -19.49 -10.17
C ALA A 69 10.61 -19.65 -10.53
N LEU A 70 11.40 -18.58 -10.45
CA LEU A 70 12.85 -18.64 -10.68
C LEU A 70 13.57 -19.53 -9.64
N GLU A 71 13.21 -19.43 -8.36
CA GLU A 71 13.76 -20.28 -7.30
C GLU A 71 13.40 -21.76 -7.55
N GLN A 72 12.13 -22.05 -7.86
CA GLN A 72 11.66 -23.40 -8.16
C GLN A 72 12.36 -23.97 -9.40
N ARG A 73 12.55 -23.14 -10.44
CA ARG A 73 13.29 -23.54 -11.64
C ARG A 73 14.70 -24.01 -11.30
N GLU A 74 15.43 -23.25 -10.49
CA GLU A 74 16.78 -23.61 -10.06
C GLU A 74 16.78 -24.93 -9.26
N ARG A 75 15.84 -25.09 -8.33
CA ARG A 75 15.70 -26.30 -7.52
C ARG A 75 15.40 -27.53 -8.36
N VAL A 76 14.43 -27.45 -9.27
CA VAL A 76 14.04 -28.55 -10.17
C VAL A 76 15.19 -28.88 -11.12
N GLN A 77 15.87 -27.88 -11.68
CA GLN A 77 17.04 -28.10 -12.53
C GLN A 77 18.15 -28.85 -11.79
N HIS A 78 18.42 -28.48 -10.54
CA HIS A 78 19.38 -29.18 -9.70
C HIS A 78 18.97 -30.65 -9.44
N GLN A 79 17.67 -30.94 -9.24
CA GLN A 79 17.18 -32.31 -9.08
C GLN A 79 17.33 -33.15 -10.36
N ILE A 80 17.11 -32.53 -11.53
CA ILE A 80 17.37 -33.15 -12.84
C ILE A 80 18.85 -33.53 -12.93
N ASP A 81 19.74 -32.58 -12.64
CA ASP A 81 21.19 -32.79 -12.75
C ASP A 81 21.70 -33.88 -11.78
N LEU A 82 21.19 -33.91 -10.55
CA LEU A 82 21.51 -34.96 -9.58
C LEU A 82 21.00 -36.33 -10.03
N THR A 83 19.76 -36.42 -10.49
CA THR A 83 19.16 -37.69 -10.91
C THR A 83 19.82 -38.21 -12.18
N GLN A 84 20.22 -37.32 -13.10
CA GLN A 84 21.00 -37.66 -14.28
C GLN A 84 22.36 -38.26 -13.89
N LYS A 85 23.08 -37.66 -12.92
CA LYS A 85 24.34 -38.23 -12.42
C LYS A 85 24.16 -39.62 -11.82
N LEU A 86 23.05 -39.89 -11.12
CA LEU A 86 22.71 -41.22 -10.60
C LEU A 86 22.42 -42.23 -11.71
N LEU A 87 21.71 -41.80 -12.76
CA LEU A 87 21.44 -42.60 -13.95
C LEU A 87 22.74 -42.94 -14.70
N ASP A 88 23.63 -41.96 -14.87
CA ASP A 88 24.92 -42.12 -15.54
C ASP A 88 25.84 -43.07 -14.76
N ALA A 89 25.78 -43.06 -13.42
CA ALA A 89 26.55 -43.97 -12.56
C ALA A 89 26.13 -45.45 -12.70
N LEU A 90 24.92 -45.74 -13.21
CA LEU A 90 24.50 -47.12 -13.55
C LEU A 90 25.17 -47.64 -14.84
N GLY A 91 25.87 -46.78 -15.58
CA GLY A 91 26.50 -47.11 -16.86
C GLY A 91 25.54 -47.08 -18.04
N SER A 92 26.06 -47.31 -19.25
CA SER A 92 25.26 -47.41 -20.47
C SER A 92 24.42 -48.70 -20.48
N ARG A 93 23.28 -48.66 -21.16
CA ARG A 93 22.44 -49.85 -21.38
C ARG A 93 23.26 -50.91 -22.15
N PRO A 94 23.09 -52.21 -21.88
CA PRO A 94 23.73 -53.24 -22.68
C PRO A 94 23.30 -53.12 -24.15
N GLU A 95 24.24 -53.19 -25.09
CA GLU A 95 23.94 -53.23 -26.52
C GLU A 95 23.34 -54.58 -26.93
N ASP A 96 22.63 -54.62 -28.06
CA ASP A 96 22.04 -55.85 -28.61
C ASP A 96 23.12 -56.93 -28.79
N GLY A 97 23.01 -58.01 -28.00
CA GLY A 97 23.95 -59.13 -28.00
C GLY A 97 24.81 -59.28 -26.74
N GLN A 98 24.77 -58.30 -25.82
CA GLN A 98 25.40 -58.42 -24.50
C GLN A 98 24.47 -59.13 -23.50
N ALA A 99 25.04 -59.66 -22.41
CA ALA A 99 24.25 -60.29 -21.36
C ALA A 99 23.22 -59.29 -20.81
N PRO A 100 21.93 -59.67 -20.70
CA PRO A 100 20.89 -58.77 -20.23
C PRO A 100 21.25 -58.22 -18.84
N GLU A 101 20.98 -56.93 -18.63
CA GLU A 101 21.23 -56.30 -17.34
C GLU A 101 20.44 -57.02 -16.24
N SER A 102 20.97 -57.02 -15.01
CA SER A 102 20.22 -57.59 -13.89
C SER A 102 18.89 -56.86 -13.72
N GLU A 103 17.82 -57.59 -13.42
CA GLU A 103 16.48 -57.02 -13.25
C GLU A 103 16.43 -55.86 -12.23
N ALA A 104 17.26 -55.92 -11.19
CA ALA A 104 17.40 -54.85 -10.20
C ALA A 104 18.00 -53.55 -10.76
N ILE A 105 18.92 -53.62 -11.72
CA ILE A 105 19.52 -52.45 -12.39
C ILE A 105 18.52 -51.86 -13.39
N ALA A 106 17.82 -52.71 -14.15
CA ALA A 106 16.76 -52.29 -15.06
C ALA A 106 15.66 -51.49 -14.34
N GLN A 107 15.18 -51.99 -13.20
CA GLN A 107 14.18 -51.31 -12.39
C GLN A 107 14.68 -49.95 -11.85
N ARG A 108 15.93 -49.86 -11.41
CA ARG A 108 16.53 -48.59 -10.95
C ARG A 108 16.65 -47.58 -12.08
N ARG A 109 17.09 -48.01 -13.27
CA ARG A 109 17.19 -47.16 -14.46
C ARG A 109 15.83 -46.57 -14.83
N ALA A 110 14.82 -47.42 -14.98
CA ALA A 110 13.46 -46.99 -15.28
C ALA A 110 12.91 -46.01 -14.22
N GLY A 111 13.23 -46.25 -12.94
CA GLY A 111 12.86 -45.34 -11.85
C GLY A 111 13.50 -43.96 -11.95
N TYR A 112 14.78 -43.87 -12.31
CA TYR A 112 15.47 -42.58 -12.51
C TYR A 112 14.98 -41.85 -13.76
N GLU A 113 14.78 -42.55 -14.87
CA GLU A 113 14.22 -41.98 -16.11
C GLU A 113 12.83 -41.40 -15.87
N LEU A 114 11.97 -42.10 -15.12
CA LEU A 114 10.64 -41.61 -14.74
C LEU A 114 10.73 -40.34 -13.88
N ARG A 115 11.63 -40.30 -12.90
CA ARG A 115 11.83 -39.09 -12.07
C ARG A 115 12.32 -37.90 -12.89
N ILE A 116 13.27 -38.13 -13.82
CA ILE A 116 13.74 -37.07 -14.73
C ILE A 116 12.60 -36.56 -15.60
N SER A 117 11.72 -37.44 -16.11
CA SER A 117 10.57 -36.99 -16.90
C SER A 117 9.61 -36.15 -16.06
N GLN A 118 9.33 -36.55 -14.82
CA GLN A 118 8.49 -35.79 -13.89
C GLN A 118 9.08 -34.41 -13.56
N TYR A 119 10.40 -34.32 -13.30
CA TYR A 119 11.04 -33.03 -13.06
C TYR A 119 11.06 -32.15 -14.32
N ARG A 120 11.23 -32.72 -15.52
CA ARG A 120 11.13 -31.96 -16.77
C ARG A 120 9.72 -31.42 -17.02
N GLU A 121 8.70 -32.19 -16.68
CA GLU A 121 7.32 -31.74 -16.75
C GLU A 121 7.08 -30.55 -15.81
N GLN A 122 7.56 -30.64 -14.57
CA GLN A 122 7.52 -29.53 -13.61
C GLN A 122 8.28 -28.30 -14.14
N LEU A 123 9.47 -28.50 -14.71
CA LEU A 123 10.26 -27.41 -15.31
C LEU A 123 9.49 -26.70 -16.43
N ALA A 124 8.83 -27.46 -17.30
CA ALA A 124 8.02 -26.90 -18.38
C ALA A 124 6.83 -26.08 -17.85
N GLN A 125 6.18 -26.52 -16.76
CA GLN A 125 5.11 -25.75 -16.11
C GLN A 125 5.64 -24.44 -15.51
N ILE A 126 6.82 -24.46 -14.89
CA ILE A 126 7.46 -23.25 -14.35
C ILE A 126 7.84 -22.27 -15.46
N GLU A 127 8.38 -22.76 -16.58
CA GLU A 127 8.72 -21.93 -17.74
C GLU A 127 7.47 -21.29 -18.36
N LEU A 128 6.37 -22.05 -18.47
CA LEU A 128 5.09 -21.50 -18.92
C LEU A 128 4.59 -20.38 -17.99
N ALA A 129 4.67 -20.59 -16.68
CA ALA A 129 4.29 -19.56 -15.70
C ALA A 129 5.14 -18.29 -15.83
N LEU A 130 6.46 -18.42 -16.06
CA LEU A 130 7.34 -17.27 -16.29
C LEU A 130 6.96 -16.48 -17.55
N VAL A 131 6.64 -17.17 -18.65
CA VAL A 131 6.16 -16.53 -19.89
C VAL A 131 4.85 -15.79 -19.65
N ARG A 132 3.91 -16.39 -18.91
CA ARG A 132 2.63 -15.75 -18.59
C ARG A 132 2.82 -14.52 -17.70
N VAL A 133 3.75 -14.56 -16.75
CA VAL A 133 4.13 -13.38 -15.96
C VAL A 133 4.68 -12.26 -16.87
N ASP A 134 5.56 -12.58 -17.81
CA ASP A 134 6.10 -11.60 -18.77
C ASP A 134 4.98 -10.95 -19.60
N GLU A 135 4.06 -11.76 -20.13
CA GLU A 135 2.91 -11.31 -20.92
C GLU A 135 2.00 -10.37 -20.11
N LEU A 136 1.58 -10.79 -18.91
CA LEU A 136 0.68 -10.02 -18.06
C LEU A 136 1.31 -8.71 -17.56
N THR A 137 2.60 -8.73 -17.24
CA THR A 137 3.36 -7.51 -16.87
C THR A 137 3.41 -6.53 -18.04
N GLY A 138 3.59 -7.05 -19.27
CA GLY A 138 3.51 -6.27 -20.50
C GLY A 138 2.13 -5.64 -20.68
N GLY A 139 1.05 -6.42 -20.56
CA GLY A 139 -0.32 -5.94 -20.65
C GLY A 139 -0.64 -4.83 -19.64
N LEU A 140 -0.22 -4.97 -18.38
CA LEU A 140 -0.40 -3.92 -17.36
C LEU A 140 0.34 -2.63 -17.72
N SER A 141 1.56 -2.76 -18.27
CA SER A 141 2.38 -1.62 -18.69
C SER A 141 1.77 -0.88 -19.90
N GLU A 142 1.21 -1.64 -20.85
CA GLU A 142 0.51 -1.09 -22.02
C GLU A 142 -0.78 -0.37 -21.61
N LEU A 143 -1.58 -0.96 -20.72
CA LEU A 143 -2.80 -0.33 -20.19
C LEU A 143 -2.46 1.01 -19.51
N ARG A 144 -1.50 1.01 -18.58
CA ARG A 144 -1.04 2.24 -17.90
C ARG A 144 -0.58 3.31 -18.90
N THR A 145 0.27 2.92 -19.85
CA THR A 145 0.80 3.86 -20.85
C THR A 145 -0.33 4.40 -21.73
N GLY A 146 -1.27 3.55 -22.14
CA GLY A 146 -2.45 3.93 -22.91
C GLY A 146 -3.31 4.96 -22.19
N THR A 147 -3.59 4.75 -20.89
CA THR A 147 -4.35 5.69 -20.07
C THR A 147 -3.63 7.04 -19.94
N ILE A 148 -2.33 7.04 -19.63
CA ILE A 148 -1.55 8.29 -19.51
C ILE A 148 -1.54 9.06 -20.84
N VAL A 149 -1.32 8.37 -21.95
CA VAL A 149 -1.34 8.99 -23.28
C VAL A 149 -2.72 9.57 -23.58
N GLN A 150 -3.79 8.82 -23.28
CA GLN A 150 -5.16 9.30 -23.47
C GLN A 150 -5.46 10.55 -22.63
N GLU A 151 -5.02 10.58 -21.38
CA GLU A 151 -5.17 11.75 -20.49
C GLU A 151 -4.41 12.97 -21.02
N LEU A 152 -3.17 12.79 -21.51
CA LEU A 152 -2.37 13.88 -22.10
C LEU A 152 -3.01 14.50 -23.35
N PHE A 153 -3.68 13.69 -24.17
CA PHE A 153 -4.36 14.17 -25.39
C PHE A 153 -5.80 14.61 -25.14
N SER A 154 -6.34 14.40 -23.94
CA SER A 154 -7.68 14.83 -23.57
C SER A 154 -7.72 16.34 -23.38
N ARG A 155 -8.44 17.04 -24.26
CA ARG A 155 -8.71 18.48 -24.09
C ARG A 155 -9.75 18.67 -22.99
N TYR A 156 -9.32 19.18 -21.85
CA TYR A 156 -10.24 19.62 -20.81
C TYR A 156 -11.11 20.78 -21.32
N PRO A 157 -12.43 20.76 -21.04
CA PRO A 157 -13.31 21.89 -21.34
C PRO A 157 -12.83 23.15 -20.62
N LEU A 158 -13.07 24.32 -21.22
CA LEU A 158 -12.76 25.61 -20.59
C LEU A 158 -13.55 25.73 -19.27
N PRO A 159 -12.89 25.89 -18.12
CA PRO A 159 -13.53 25.84 -16.80
C PRO A 159 -14.54 26.98 -16.60
N LEU A 160 -14.34 28.12 -17.26
CA LEU A 160 -15.20 29.30 -17.16
C LEU A 160 -16.28 29.36 -18.25
N SER A 161 -16.47 28.29 -19.02
CA SER A 161 -17.58 28.23 -19.99
C SER A 161 -18.91 27.98 -19.27
N GLY A 162 -19.98 28.65 -19.71
CA GLY A 162 -21.28 28.54 -19.04
C GLY A 162 -21.86 27.13 -19.02
N ASP A 163 -21.62 26.35 -20.08
CA ASP A 163 -22.05 24.96 -20.20
C ASP A 163 -21.25 24.04 -19.26
N THR A 164 -19.92 24.16 -19.26
CA THR A 164 -19.02 23.41 -18.36
C THR A 164 -19.37 23.65 -16.89
N LEU A 165 -19.63 24.90 -16.50
CA LEU A 165 -20.01 25.25 -15.13
C LEU A 165 -21.35 24.62 -14.73
N LEU A 166 -22.35 24.64 -15.63
CA LEU A 166 -23.66 24.05 -15.35
C LEU A 166 -23.57 22.53 -15.20
N HIS A 167 -22.80 21.86 -16.07
CA HIS A 167 -22.54 20.43 -15.98
C HIS A 167 -21.80 20.06 -14.69
N ALA A 168 -20.70 20.75 -14.39
CA ALA A 168 -19.93 20.55 -13.17
C ALA A 168 -20.78 20.76 -11.91
N LEU A 169 -21.65 21.78 -11.90
CA LEU A 169 -22.51 22.06 -10.75
C LEU A 169 -23.53 20.94 -10.50
N LYS A 170 -24.19 20.45 -11.55
CA LYS A 170 -25.15 19.33 -11.43
C LYS A 170 -24.47 18.08 -10.91
N GLU A 171 -23.28 17.78 -11.43
CA GLU A 171 -22.50 16.62 -11.04
C GLU A 171 -21.97 16.74 -9.60
N ALA A 172 -21.50 17.93 -9.22
CA ALA A 172 -21.09 18.21 -7.84
C ALA A 172 -22.24 17.97 -6.85
N VAL A 173 -23.46 18.39 -7.18
CA VAL A 173 -24.65 18.13 -6.34
C VAL A 173 -24.92 16.62 -6.24
N SER A 174 -24.83 15.87 -7.33
CA SER A 174 -25.00 14.41 -7.27
C SER A 174 -23.90 13.71 -6.47
N HIS A 175 -22.65 14.14 -6.59
CA HIS A 175 -21.53 13.55 -5.84
C HIS A 175 -21.65 13.87 -4.35
N ILE A 176 -22.01 15.10 -3.98
CA ILE A 176 -22.30 15.47 -2.59
C ILE A 176 -23.45 14.60 -2.04
N HIS A 177 -24.51 14.40 -2.82
CA HIS A 177 -25.61 13.53 -2.40
C HIS A 177 -25.17 12.07 -2.21
N ALA A 178 -24.36 11.54 -3.12
CA ALA A 178 -23.81 10.19 -3.02
C ALA A 178 -22.92 10.04 -1.77
N LEU A 179 -22.01 10.98 -1.52
CA LEU A 179 -21.15 10.99 -0.34
C LEU A 179 -21.95 11.07 0.97
N LEU A 180 -23.02 11.88 1.01
CA LEU A 180 -23.90 11.98 2.18
C LEU A 180 -24.75 10.72 2.39
N ALA A 181 -25.14 10.03 1.31
CA ALA A 181 -25.91 8.80 1.36
C ALA A 181 -25.04 7.56 1.67
N ALA A 182 -23.74 7.61 1.36
CA ALA A 182 -22.82 6.48 1.44
C ALA A 182 -22.82 5.75 2.80
N PRO A 183 -22.80 6.42 3.98
CA PRO A 183 -22.82 5.71 5.26
C PRO A 183 -24.12 4.93 5.49
N VAL A 184 -25.25 5.49 5.05
CA VAL A 184 -26.57 4.86 5.21
C VAL A 184 -26.73 3.69 4.25
N GLN A 185 -26.29 3.87 2.99
CA GLN A 185 -26.30 2.84 1.97
C GLN A 185 -25.45 1.64 2.40
N TRP A 186 -24.20 1.89 2.79
CA TRP A 186 -23.29 0.87 3.33
C TRP A 186 -23.92 0.07 4.49
N TYR A 187 -24.51 0.76 5.46
CA TYR A 187 -25.15 0.09 6.60
C TYR A 187 -26.40 -0.72 6.18
N SER A 188 -27.14 -0.24 5.19
CA SER A 188 -28.34 -0.91 4.67
C SER A 188 -28.03 -2.14 3.81
N GLU A 189 -26.88 -2.17 3.16
CA GLU A 189 -26.40 -3.25 2.29
C GLU A 189 -25.64 -4.33 3.06
N MET A 190 -25.17 -4.05 4.28
CA MET A 190 -24.51 -5.03 5.15
C MET A 190 -25.38 -6.27 5.43
N GLU A 191 -24.76 -7.44 5.49
CA GLU A 191 -25.44 -8.69 5.82
C GLU A 191 -26.07 -8.65 7.25
N PRO A 192 -27.31 -9.14 7.46
CA PRO A 192 -28.01 -9.02 8.75
C PRO A 192 -27.22 -9.59 9.94
N GLN A 193 -26.58 -10.75 9.75
CA GLN A 193 -25.73 -11.41 10.75
C GLN A 193 -24.54 -10.54 11.16
N ARG A 194 -23.98 -9.78 10.21
CA ARG A 194 -22.85 -8.88 10.44
C ARG A 194 -23.29 -7.62 11.18
N ARG A 195 -24.50 -7.11 10.91
CA ARG A 195 -25.06 -5.96 11.64
C ARG A 195 -25.26 -6.27 13.12
N GLU A 196 -25.71 -7.48 13.46
CA GLU A 196 -25.86 -7.91 14.87
C GLU A 196 -24.52 -8.06 15.60
N GLN A 197 -23.45 -8.41 14.87
CA GLN A 197 -22.10 -8.55 15.42
C GLN A 197 -21.32 -7.23 15.47
N LEU A 198 -21.79 -6.19 14.77
CA LEU A 198 -21.13 -4.88 14.73
C LEU A 198 -21.19 -4.20 16.10
N ARG A 199 -20.11 -4.36 16.88
CA ARG A 199 -19.94 -3.71 18.17
C ARG A 199 -19.09 -2.47 17.98
N LEU A 200 -19.66 -1.28 18.19
CA LEU A 200 -18.94 0.00 18.09
C LEU A 200 -18.18 0.37 19.37
N TRP A 201 -18.54 -0.21 20.52
CA TRP A 201 -17.89 0.09 21.80
C TRP A 201 -16.37 -0.14 21.83
N PRO A 202 -15.80 -1.19 21.19
CA PRO A 202 -14.35 -1.39 21.15
C PRO A 202 -13.65 -0.26 20.38
N THR A 203 -14.28 0.27 19.33
CA THR A 203 -13.77 1.40 18.55
C THR A 203 -13.59 2.65 19.43
N PHE A 204 -14.56 2.93 20.32
CA PHE A 204 -14.43 4.01 21.29
C PHE A 204 -13.34 3.74 22.33
N VAL A 205 -13.21 2.49 22.80
CA VAL A 205 -12.16 2.10 23.75
C VAL A 205 -10.77 2.29 23.14
N VAL A 206 -10.56 1.87 21.89
CA VAL A 206 -9.29 2.06 21.18
C VAL A 206 -9.02 3.55 20.92
N GLY A 207 -10.04 4.32 20.55
CA GLY A 207 -9.90 5.77 20.39
C GLY A 207 -9.46 6.45 21.69
N ILE A 208 -10.12 6.14 22.81
CA ILE A 208 -9.76 6.67 24.14
C ILE A 208 -8.36 6.22 24.55
N PHE A 209 -8.02 4.94 24.35
CA PHE A 209 -6.70 4.41 24.67
C PHE A 209 -5.60 5.10 23.86
N SER A 210 -5.83 5.32 22.57
CA SER A 210 -4.89 6.01 21.68
C SER A 210 -4.66 7.46 22.09
N ILE A 211 -5.73 8.17 22.48
CA ILE A 211 -5.65 9.53 23.02
C ILE A 211 -4.87 9.54 24.35
N ALA A 212 -5.18 8.62 25.26
CA ALA A 212 -4.49 8.51 26.56
C ALA A 212 -2.99 8.23 26.37
N LEU A 213 -2.65 7.33 25.45
CA LEU A 213 -1.27 7.02 25.08
C LEU A 213 -0.56 8.26 24.50
N GLY A 214 -1.24 9.02 23.64
CA GLY A 214 -0.74 10.28 23.13
C GLY A 214 -0.48 11.33 24.21
N ILE A 215 -1.40 11.48 25.17
CA ILE A 215 -1.22 12.40 26.31
C ILE A 215 -0.03 11.98 27.16
N PHE A 216 0.13 10.68 27.42
CA PHE A 216 1.24 10.12 28.17
C PHE A 216 2.59 10.41 27.51
N PHE A 217 2.74 10.10 26.22
CA PHE A 217 3.99 10.38 25.50
C PHE A 217 4.24 11.89 25.33
N ARG A 218 3.18 12.69 25.12
CA ARG A 218 3.28 14.15 25.13
C ARG A 218 3.87 14.66 26.45
N ALA A 219 3.40 14.14 27.58
CA ALA A 219 3.92 14.51 28.89
C ALA A 219 5.41 14.14 29.01
N LEU A 220 5.81 12.92 28.63
CA LEU A 220 7.21 12.48 28.67
C LEU A 220 8.14 13.33 27.80
N ILE A 221 7.70 13.71 26.59
CA ILE A 221 8.48 14.54 25.67
C ILE A 221 8.64 15.95 26.24
N LEU A 222 7.57 16.53 26.78
CA LEU A 222 7.61 17.88 27.33
C LEU A 222 8.33 17.95 28.68
N GLU A 223 8.31 16.89 29.48
CA GLU A 223 9.07 16.80 30.72
C GLU A 223 10.58 16.75 30.46
N ARG A 224 11.01 16.02 29.42
CA ARG A 224 12.43 15.84 29.10
C ARG A 224 13.02 16.90 28.18
N TYR A 225 12.24 17.41 27.23
CA TYR A 225 12.70 18.30 26.16
C TYR A 225 11.84 19.56 26.01
N GLY A 226 10.89 19.80 26.91
CA GLY A 226 10.02 20.97 26.87
C GLY A 226 10.74 22.27 27.24
N ARG A 227 10.08 23.38 26.89
CA ARG A 227 10.58 24.73 27.17
C ARG A 227 10.51 25.00 28.68
N ASN A 228 11.66 25.13 29.34
CA ASN A 228 11.73 25.53 30.75
C ASN A 228 11.49 27.06 30.86
N PRO A 229 10.43 27.52 31.56
CA PRO A 229 10.12 28.95 31.71
C PRO A 229 11.18 29.75 32.47
N ASP A 230 12.04 29.10 33.25
CA ASP A 230 13.04 29.78 34.10
C ASP A 230 14.34 30.14 33.35
N THR A 231 14.46 29.81 32.06
CA THR A 231 15.66 30.12 31.26
C THR A 231 15.50 31.45 30.54
N GLU A 232 16.08 32.53 31.06
CA GLU A 232 16.01 33.87 30.46
C GLU A 232 16.77 34.00 29.12
N SER A 233 17.80 33.17 28.88
CA SER A 233 18.61 33.21 27.65
C SER A 233 19.00 31.81 27.15
N PRO A 234 18.05 31.05 26.54
CA PRO A 234 18.29 29.70 26.07
C PRO A 234 19.23 29.68 24.85
N SER A 235 20.13 28.69 24.80
CA SER A 235 21.05 28.51 23.67
C SER A 235 20.30 28.22 22.36
N PRO A 236 20.88 28.55 21.19
CA PRO A 236 20.25 28.28 19.89
C PRO A 236 19.86 26.81 19.69
N THR A 237 20.68 25.86 20.16
CA THR A 237 20.41 24.42 20.07
C THR A 237 19.23 24.00 20.95
N LEU A 238 19.10 24.57 22.15
CA LEU A 238 17.98 24.32 23.05
C LEU A 238 16.66 24.87 22.50
N LYS A 239 16.70 26.01 21.77
CA LYS A 239 15.54 26.57 21.09
C LYS A 239 15.02 25.65 19.98
N VAL A 240 15.93 25.09 19.17
CA VAL A 240 15.59 24.13 18.11
C VAL A 240 15.00 22.85 18.70
N SER A 241 15.66 22.25 19.70
CA SER A 241 15.20 21.00 20.30
C SER A 241 13.84 21.16 20.98
N ALA A 242 13.61 22.28 21.69
CA ALA A 242 12.35 22.53 22.36
C ALA A 242 11.21 22.88 21.39
N ALA A 243 11.53 23.52 20.26
CA ALA A 243 10.57 23.75 19.18
C ALA A 243 10.14 22.41 18.53
N ILE A 244 11.09 21.54 18.20
CA ILE A 244 10.82 20.20 17.66
C ILE A 244 10.01 19.38 18.67
N ALA A 245 10.43 19.34 19.94
CA ALA A 245 9.73 18.62 20.99
C ALA A 245 8.30 19.12 21.17
N GLU A 246 8.05 20.43 21.14
CA GLU A 246 6.70 20.99 21.23
C GLU A 246 5.85 20.68 19.99
N GLY A 247 6.45 20.68 18.79
CA GLY A 247 5.79 20.28 17.55
C GLY A 247 5.36 18.81 17.58
N VAL A 248 6.32 17.92 17.85
CA VAL A 248 6.09 16.48 17.96
C VAL A 248 5.04 16.20 19.04
N ALA A 249 5.17 16.82 20.22
CA ALA A 249 4.24 16.59 21.32
C ALA A 249 2.81 17.09 21.03
N ARG A 250 2.63 18.15 20.23
CA ARG A 250 1.31 18.62 19.78
C ARG A 250 0.70 17.70 18.72
N GLY A 251 1.51 17.19 17.80
CA GLY A 251 1.04 16.28 16.74
C GLY A 251 0.80 14.85 17.21
N LEU A 252 1.51 14.41 18.25
CA LEU A 252 1.48 13.01 18.67
C LEU A 252 0.11 12.53 19.17
N VAL A 253 -0.62 13.37 19.90
CA VAL A 253 -1.95 13.02 20.43
C VAL A 253 -2.94 12.73 19.30
N PRO A 254 -3.22 13.67 18.37
CA PRO A 254 -4.15 13.40 17.30
C PRO A 254 -3.59 12.38 16.30
N LEU A 255 -2.27 12.31 16.07
CA LEU A 255 -1.68 11.29 15.20
C LEU A 255 -1.95 9.87 15.71
N LEU A 256 -1.68 9.60 16.99
CA LEU A 256 -1.94 8.28 17.57
C LEU A 256 -3.44 7.95 17.59
N ALA A 257 -4.30 8.94 17.84
CA ALA A 257 -5.74 8.76 17.76
C ALA A 257 -6.19 8.32 16.36
N PHE A 258 -5.74 9.02 15.31
CA PHE A 258 -6.08 8.69 13.91
C PHE A 258 -5.49 7.35 13.48
N VAL A 259 -4.22 7.09 13.75
CA VAL A 259 -3.55 5.83 13.35
C VAL A 259 -4.12 4.63 14.11
N GLY A 260 -4.31 4.74 15.44
CA GLY A 260 -4.87 3.67 16.25
C GLY A 260 -6.30 3.32 15.83
N LEU A 261 -7.11 4.34 15.53
CA LEU A 261 -8.47 4.14 15.03
C LEU A 261 -8.48 3.52 13.62
N ALA A 262 -7.61 4.00 12.73
CA ALA A 262 -7.50 3.48 11.36
C ALA A 262 -7.10 1.99 11.35
N LEU A 263 -6.08 1.61 12.15
CA LEU A 263 -5.65 0.22 12.28
C LEU A 263 -6.74 -0.67 12.86
N TRP A 264 -7.46 -0.18 13.88
CA TRP A 264 -8.59 -0.91 14.46
C TRP A 264 -9.68 -1.17 13.43
N VAL A 265 -10.08 -0.14 12.70
CA VAL A 265 -11.11 -0.22 11.65
C VAL A 265 -10.66 -1.17 10.53
N ALA A 266 -9.42 -1.06 10.07
CA ALA A 266 -8.87 -1.92 9.02
C ALA A 266 -8.87 -3.41 9.40
N GLN A 267 -8.56 -3.74 10.66
CA GLN A 267 -8.46 -5.13 11.12
C GLN A 267 -9.79 -5.75 11.56
N HIS A 268 -10.68 -4.97 12.18
CA HIS A 268 -11.85 -5.51 12.88
C HIS A 268 -13.18 -5.20 12.20
N VAL A 269 -13.24 -4.17 11.36
CA VAL A 269 -14.49 -3.80 10.68
C VAL A 269 -14.63 -4.52 9.33
N LEU A 270 -13.54 -5.07 8.76
CA LEU A 270 -13.45 -5.85 7.50
C LEU A 270 -14.02 -5.11 6.27
N PRO A 271 -13.59 -5.49 5.04
CA PRO A 271 -13.15 -4.54 4.04
C PRO A 271 -14.23 -3.48 3.80
N LEU A 272 -13.85 -2.26 4.15
CA LEU A 272 -14.60 -1.05 3.87
C LEU A 272 -14.51 -0.85 2.35
N ASP A 273 -15.34 -1.60 1.64
CA ASP A 273 -15.46 -1.56 0.19
C ASP A 273 -16.55 -0.57 -0.22
N GLY A 274 -16.36 0.03 -1.39
CA GLY A 274 -17.25 1.05 -1.93
C GLY A 274 -17.04 2.44 -1.32
N LEU A 275 -17.89 3.37 -1.74
CA LEU A 275 -17.73 4.82 -1.54
C LEU A 275 -17.47 5.23 -0.07
N PHE A 276 -18.20 4.63 0.87
CA PHE A 276 -18.02 4.95 2.30
C PHE A 276 -16.66 4.52 2.84
N GLY A 277 -16.15 3.39 2.33
CA GLY A 277 -14.86 2.90 2.74
C GLY A 277 -13.71 3.75 2.24
N ASP A 278 -13.81 4.19 0.99
CA ASP A 278 -12.86 5.14 0.38
C ASP A 278 -12.86 6.47 1.13
N MET A 279 -14.05 6.98 1.52
CA MET A 279 -14.19 8.18 2.35
C MET A 279 -13.51 8.04 3.73
N LEU A 280 -13.71 6.91 4.41
CA LEU A 280 -13.08 6.68 5.71
C LEU A 280 -11.57 6.59 5.59
N ARG A 281 -11.07 5.80 4.62
CA ARG A 281 -9.64 5.60 4.39
C ARG A 281 -8.93 6.90 4.04
N SER A 282 -9.49 7.65 3.08
CA SER A 282 -8.96 8.95 2.67
C SER A 282 -9.04 9.98 3.82
N GLY A 283 -10.11 9.96 4.61
CA GLY A 283 -10.24 10.80 5.82
C GLY A 283 -9.20 10.52 6.89
N PHE A 284 -8.85 9.25 7.11
CA PHE A 284 -7.77 8.89 8.03
C PHE A 284 -6.43 9.45 7.56
N TRP A 285 -6.07 9.23 6.29
CA TRP A 285 -4.80 9.71 5.73
C TRP A 285 -4.74 11.24 5.65
N ALA A 286 -5.80 11.90 5.21
CA ALA A 286 -5.91 13.36 5.20
C ALA A 286 -5.73 13.96 6.60
N GLY A 287 -6.32 13.33 7.62
CA GLY A 287 -6.12 13.73 9.02
C GLY A 287 -4.66 13.61 9.46
N VAL A 288 -4.03 12.46 9.18
CA VAL A 288 -2.60 12.21 9.49
C VAL A 288 -1.70 13.23 8.80
N TYR A 289 -1.91 13.49 7.51
CA TYR A 289 -1.15 14.50 6.76
C TYR A 289 -1.34 15.90 7.35
N PHE A 290 -2.59 16.31 7.57
CA PHE A 290 -2.89 17.61 8.15
C PHE A 290 -2.19 17.81 9.49
N ILE A 291 -2.29 16.85 10.40
CA ILE A 291 -1.66 16.91 11.73
C ILE A 291 -0.15 17.01 11.61
N THR A 292 0.46 16.13 10.83
CA THR A 292 1.92 16.01 10.71
C THR A 292 2.53 17.31 10.18
N PHE A 293 1.97 17.85 9.09
CA PHE A 293 2.52 19.05 8.48
C PHE A 293 2.13 20.34 9.22
N SER A 294 0.91 20.45 9.75
CA SER A 294 0.48 21.65 10.47
C SER A 294 1.24 21.85 11.78
N THR A 295 1.50 20.75 12.51
CA THR A 295 2.25 20.80 13.77
C THR A 295 3.72 21.12 13.54
N LEU A 296 4.30 20.58 12.45
CA LEU A 296 5.66 20.93 12.03
C LEU A 296 5.76 22.41 11.62
N ALA A 297 4.85 22.91 10.80
CA ALA A 297 4.82 24.31 10.36
C ALA A 297 4.71 25.28 11.56
N MET A 298 3.80 25.00 12.49
CA MET A 298 3.61 25.81 13.70
C MET A 298 4.78 25.69 14.68
N ALA A 299 5.46 24.55 14.73
CA ALA A 299 6.64 24.35 15.58
C ALA A 299 7.85 25.14 15.08
N VAL A 300 8.08 25.15 13.77
CA VAL A 300 9.18 25.89 13.14
C VAL A 300 8.99 27.41 13.28
N LEU A 301 7.77 27.91 13.05
CA LEU A 301 7.48 29.35 13.09
C LEU A 301 7.25 29.88 14.52
N SER A 302 6.78 29.01 15.43
CA SER A 302 6.53 29.32 16.85
C SER A 302 5.88 30.70 17.09
N PRO A 303 4.71 30.98 16.46
CA PRO A 303 4.13 32.33 16.40
C PRO A 303 3.80 32.93 17.78
N ASP A 304 3.44 32.08 18.75
CA ASP A 304 2.94 32.51 20.06
C ASP A 304 4.04 32.78 21.11
N LYS A 305 5.31 32.51 20.81
CA LYS A 305 6.42 32.64 21.78
C LYS A 305 7.61 33.41 21.17
N PRO A 306 7.64 34.75 21.26
CA PRO A 306 8.66 35.60 20.61
C PRO A 306 10.11 35.30 21.06
N VAL A 307 10.31 34.97 22.34
CA VAL A 307 11.64 34.73 22.94
C VAL A 307 12.31 33.43 22.42
N TRP A 308 11.50 32.48 21.95
CA TRP A 308 11.94 31.15 21.48
C TRP A 308 12.00 31.03 19.96
N ARG A 309 11.84 32.14 19.23
CA ARG A 309 11.84 32.16 17.76
C ARG A 309 13.27 31.97 17.22
N LEU A 310 13.38 31.19 16.15
CA LEU A 310 14.66 30.92 15.47
C LEU A 310 14.97 31.96 14.38
N THR A 311 13.96 32.73 13.95
CA THR A 311 14.05 33.69 12.84
C THR A 311 13.78 35.13 13.31
N HIS A 312 14.49 36.08 12.72
CA HIS A 312 14.32 37.53 12.94
C HIS A 312 13.11 38.08 12.16
N ILE A 313 11.93 37.50 12.38
CA ILE A 313 10.67 37.90 11.72
C ILE A 313 9.76 38.57 12.74
N SER A 314 9.02 39.60 12.32
CA SER A 314 8.07 40.30 13.18
C SER A 314 6.99 39.35 13.72
N PRO A 315 6.46 39.56 14.95
CA PRO A 315 5.39 38.71 15.50
C PRO A 315 4.14 38.61 14.64
N VAL A 316 3.82 39.68 13.91
CA VAL A 316 2.65 39.73 13.00
C VAL A 316 2.90 38.85 11.78
N ALA A 317 4.06 38.99 11.14
CA ALA A 317 4.42 38.20 9.97
C ALA A 317 4.51 36.70 10.30
N ALA A 318 5.11 36.33 11.43
CA ALA A 318 5.19 34.92 11.87
C ALA A 318 3.79 34.29 12.07
N ARG A 319 2.82 35.07 12.58
CA ARG A 319 1.43 34.61 12.75
C ARG A 319 0.72 34.45 11.41
N ILE A 320 0.87 35.40 10.50
CA ILE A 320 0.26 35.36 9.16
C ILE A 320 0.81 34.17 8.37
N ILE A 321 2.13 34.02 8.30
CA ILE A 321 2.78 32.90 7.60
C ILE A 321 2.36 31.56 8.24
N GLY A 322 2.33 31.48 9.58
CA GLY A 322 1.93 30.27 10.30
C GLY A 322 0.51 29.83 9.99
N TYR A 323 -0.47 30.73 10.12
CA TYR A 323 -1.86 30.39 9.83
C TYR A 323 -2.14 30.21 8.34
N ALA A 324 -1.50 30.97 7.46
CA ALA A 324 -1.61 30.76 6.01
C ALA A 324 -1.04 29.39 5.61
N SER A 325 0.08 28.97 6.19
CA SER A 325 0.66 27.62 5.98
C SER A 325 -0.27 26.53 6.51
N MET A 326 -0.82 26.71 7.71
CA MET A 326 -1.81 25.78 8.29
C MET A 326 -3.06 25.65 7.39
N LEU A 327 -3.55 26.77 6.86
CA LEU A 327 -4.69 26.80 5.94
C LEU A 327 -4.35 26.12 4.61
N LEU A 328 -3.16 26.34 4.06
CA LEU A 328 -2.70 25.66 2.84
C LEU A 328 -2.64 24.14 3.04
N ILE A 329 -2.09 23.69 4.16
CA ILE A 329 -2.02 22.27 4.52
C ILE A 329 -3.44 21.69 4.69
N ALA A 330 -4.37 22.45 5.29
CA ALA A 330 -5.77 22.05 5.40
C ALA A 330 -6.43 21.90 4.02
N VAL A 331 -6.21 22.86 3.10
CA VAL A 331 -6.75 22.80 1.74
C VAL A 331 -6.18 21.60 0.98
N ILE A 332 -4.89 21.31 1.12
CA ILE A 332 -4.28 20.11 0.50
C ILE A 332 -4.89 18.84 1.06
N ALA A 333 -5.01 18.70 2.38
CA ALA A 333 -5.59 17.52 3.00
C ALA A 333 -7.07 17.31 2.62
N ILE A 334 -7.85 18.40 2.50
CA ILE A 334 -9.24 18.33 2.05
C ILE A 334 -9.32 17.99 0.56
N ASP A 335 -8.41 18.50 -0.26
CA ASP A 335 -8.34 18.15 -1.68
C ASP A 335 -8.06 16.65 -1.88
N ASP A 336 -7.05 16.12 -1.19
CA ASP A 336 -6.72 14.68 -1.23
C ASP A 336 -7.92 13.83 -0.77
N LEU A 337 -8.60 14.26 0.31
CA LEU A 337 -9.83 13.62 0.79
C LEU A 337 -10.91 13.58 -0.31
N ILE A 338 -11.17 14.69 -0.98
CA ILE A 338 -12.23 14.79 -1.99
C ILE A 338 -11.86 13.95 -3.23
N VAL A 339 -10.63 14.08 -3.73
CA VAL A 339 -10.17 13.36 -4.92
C VAL A 339 -10.25 11.86 -4.70
N GLU A 340 -9.74 11.36 -3.57
CA GLU A 340 -9.76 9.93 -3.29
C GLU A 340 -11.18 9.42 -3.02
N SER A 341 -11.99 10.19 -2.26
CA SER A 341 -13.39 9.82 -1.99
C SER A 341 -14.27 9.79 -3.23
N THR A 342 -13.93 10.54 -4.28
CA THR A 342 -14.74 10.64 -5.49
C THR A 342 -14.18 9.86 -6.66
N ARG A 343 -13.04 9.18 -6.49
CA ARG A 343 -12.36 8.39 -7.52
C ARG A 343 -13.30 7.33 -8.12
N ALA A 344 -14.04 6.62 -7.27
CA ALA A 344 -15.02 5.62 -7.69
C ALA A 344 -16.23 6.19 -8.46
N LEU A 345 -16.48 7.50 -8.37
CA LEU A 345 -17.56 8.18 -9.09
C LEU A 345 -17.17 8.60 -10.52
N ALA A 346 -15.90 8.43 -10.90
CA ALA A 346 -15.36 8.74 -12.23
C ALA A 346 -15.79 10.14 -12.74
N PRO A 347 -15.35 11.23 -12.09
CA PRO A 347 -15.83 12.58 -12.37
C PRO A 347 -15.58 12.99 -13.82
N THR A 348 -16.57 13.64 -14.45
CA THR A 348 -16.46 14.06 -15.85
C THR A 348 -15.35 15.10 -16.04
N PRO A 349 -14.82 15.22 -17.28
CA PRO A 349 -13.80 16.24 -17.58
C PRO A 349 -14.27 17.67 -17.26
N SER A 350 -15.58 17.94 -17.36
CA SER A 350 -16.15 19.25 -17.01
C SER A 350 -16.05 19.53 -15.51
N MET A 351 -16.45 18.56 -14.67
CA MET A 351 -16.32 18.68 -13.21
C MET A 351 -14.86 18.82 -12.79
N GLN A 352 -13.98 17.97 -13.33
CA GLN A 352 -12.55 18.01 -13.03
C GLN A 352 -11.91 19.36 -13.39
N SER A 353 -12.21 19.91 -14.57
CA SER A 353 -11.68 21.22 -15.01
C SER A 353 -12.06 22.36 -14.05
N VAL A 354 -13.34 22.43 -13.67
CA VAL A 354 -13.85 23.44 -12.73
C VAL A 354 -13.25 23.26 -11.35
N TYR A 355 -13.24 22.03 -10.84
CA TYR A 355 -12.68 21.68 -9.54
C TYR A 355 -11.20 22.06 -9.43
N LEU A 356 -10.37 21.60 -10.38
CA LEU A 356 -8.94 21.89 -10.42
C LEU A 356 -8.69 23.39 -10.50
N SER A 357 -9.46 24.12 -11.32
CA SER A 357 -9.32 25.58 -11.44
C SER A 357 -9.54 26.29 -10.11
N ILE A 358 -10.58 25.90 -9.36
CA ILE A 358 -10.89 26.48 -8.05
C ILE A 358 -9.80 26.13 -7.03
N VAL A 359 -9.46 24.85 -6.89
CA VAL A 359 -8.52 24.37 -5.88
C VAL A 359 -7.11 24.90 -6.13
N VAL A 360 -6.65 24.90 -7.38
CA VAL A 360 -5.33 25.46 -7.76
C VAL A 360 -5.29 26.96 -7.49
N LEU A 361 -6.36 27.72 -7.81
CA LEU A 361 -6.41 29.15 -7.53
C LEU A 361 -6.32 29.43 -6.02
N ILE A 362 -7.03 28.66 -5.19
CA ILE A 362 -6.99 28.79 -3.73
C ILE A 362 -5.56 28.48 -3.22
N LYS A 363 -4.98 27.35 -3.62
CA LYS A 363 -3.62 26.95 -3.23
C LYS A 363 -2.58 27.99 -3.67
N ALA A 364 -2.64 28.43 -4.92
CA ALA A 364 -1.74 29.45 -5.47
C ALA A 364 -1.87 30.79 -4.71
N SER A 365 -3.09 31.22 -4.39
CA SER A 365 -3.32 32.45 -3.62
C SER A 365 -2.69 32.37 -2.23
N LEU A 366 -2.82 31.21 -1.55
CA LEU A 366 -2.20 30.99 -0.24
C LEU A 366 -0.68 30.95 -0.32
N ILE A 367 -0.11 30.30 -1.34
CA ILE A 367 1.34 30.28 -1.59
C ILE A 367 1.85 31.71 -1.83
N ILE A 368 1.16 32.51 -2.63
CA ILE A 368 1.51 33.91 -2.86
C ILE A 368 1.52 34.67 -1.53
N VAL A 369 0.48 34.53 -0.69
CA VAL A 369 0.41 35.19 0.61
C VAL A 369 1.60 34.84 1.51
N ILE A 370 2.01 33.56 1.52
CA ILE A 370 3.17 33.07 2.28
C ILE A 370 4.49 33.62 1.72
N ALA A 371 4.61 33.72 0.40
CA ALA A 371 5.83 34.13 -0.31
C ALA A 371 6.02 35.65 -0.43
N LEU A 372 5.06 36.46 0.02
CA LEU A 372 5.17 37.93 -0.04
C LEU A 372 6.36 38.44 0.79
N ASP A 373 7.26 39.17 0.13
CA ASP A 373 8.54 39.65 0.70
C ASP A 373 8.37 40.52 1.96
N ARG A 374 7.28 41.33 2.01
CA ARG A 374 6.94 42.18 3.16
C ARG A 374 6.86 41.45 4.51
N TRP A 375 6.62 40.13 4.48
CA TRP A 375 6.54 39.32 5.71
C TRP A 375 7.92 38.84 6.17
N TRP A 376 8.89 38.79 5.27
CA TRP A 376 10.23 38.26 5.50
C TRP A 376 11.26 39.37 5.74
N ASN A 377 10.97 40.59 5.29
CA ASN A 377 11.86 41.75 5.44
C ASN A 377 11.34 42.72 6.52
N PRO A 378 11.96 42.77 7.71
CA PRO A 378 11.48 43.61 8.81
C PRO A 378 11.74 45.12 8.61
N ASP A 379 12.56 45.51 7.63
CA ASP A 379 13.01 46.89 7.42
C ASP A 379 12.12 47.70 6.46
N GLU A 380 11.17 47.06 5.79
CA GLU A 380 10.13 47.75 5.01
C GLU A 380 8.92 48.02 5.92
N GLU A 381 9.05 49.02 6.80
CA GLU A 381 7.89 49.62 7.44
C GLU A 381 6.94 50.17 6.35
N SER A 382 5.70 49.68 6.40
CA SER A 382 4.58 50.01 5.52
C SER A 382 4.26 51.51 5.47
N PRO A 383 3.76 52.05 4.34
CA PRO A 383 3.01 53.30 4.34
C PRO A 383 1.69 53.19 5.14
#